data_AF-A0A6G9H9X0-F1
#
_entry.id   AF-A0A6G9H9X0-F1
#
_cell.length_a   1.000
_cell.length_b   1.000
_cell.length_c   1.000
_cell.angle_alpha   90.00
_cell.angle_beta   90.00
_cell.angle_gamma   90.00
#
_symmetry.space_group_name_H-M   'P 1'
#
loop_
_entity.id
_entity.type
_entity.pdbx_description
1 polymer ?
#
loop_
_entity_poly.entity_id
_entity_poly.type
_entity_poly.pdbx_seq_one_letter_code
_entity_poly.pdbx_strand_id
1 'polypeptide(L)'
;MARTARDFRTRDLGTRDLRIRDLGTGDLGTRNLRTHELGTRDFRTRTALLTLGLASATAAAHAAPAVSAFGPLRNRLMPRLAGQGRPDHVALTFDDGPDHLSTPHFLRLLDDRGVRATFFLLGSMAVRSPGLAREIAAAGHEVALHGWAHRPLPLRHPRAARDDLARGRDLLADVLGEPPRLFRPPYGLMTTGTHLACRELDLVPVLWTAWGEDWRARATPRSVHDTVMGSLRGGGTVLLHDSDCTSATGSWRATLGALPRLLDTFAARGWETGPLRDHGGPSGGRQRAFYSE
;
A
#
# COMPACT_ATOMS: atom_id res chain seq x y z
N MET A 1 36.55 -61.97 0.52
CA MET A 1 37.54 -62.83 1.21
C MET A 1 37.80 -62.25 2.59
N ALA A 2 37.73 -63.11 3.63
CA ALA A 2 38.20 -62.99 5.03
C ALA A 2 37.70 -61.78 5.87
N ARG A 3 36.77 -61.96 6.84
CA ARG A 3 36.96 -62.43 8.25
C ARG A 3 37.89 -61.49 9.05
N THR A 4 37.51 -61.00 10.24
CA THR A 4 37.60 -61.79 11.48
C THR A 4 36.74 -61.18 12.61
N ALA A 5 36.04 -62.04 13.34
CA ALA A 5 35.31 -61.79 14.57
C ALA A 5 36.21 -61.86 15.81
N ARG A 6 35.85 -61.21 16.92
CA ARG A 6 36.06 -61.78 18.26
C ARG A 6 34.88 -61.52 19.18
N ASP A 7 34.44 -62.65 19.70
CA ASP A 7 33.42 -62.95 20.67
C ASP A 7 34.01 -62.78 22.09
N PHE A 8 33.23 -62.35 23.08
CA PHE A 8 33.51 -62.66 24.48
C PHE A 8 32.21 -62.78 25.29
N ARG A 9 32.07 -63.98 25.86
CA ARG A 9 30.88 -64.52 26.52
C ARG A 9 30.78 -64.17 28.01
N THR A 10 29.52 -64.11 28.46
CA THR A 10 28.91 -64.68 29.68
C THR A 10 29.44 -64.30 31.07
N ARG A 11 28.50 -63.92 31.94
CA ARG A 11 28.16 -64.74 33.11
C ARG A 11 26.73 -64.48 33.60
N ASP A 12 26.04 -65.59 33.81
CA ASP A 12 24.71 -65.79 34.36
C ASP A 12 24.86 -66.13 35.84
N LEU A 13 24.00 -65.59 36.71
CA LEU A 13 23.80 -66.06 38.08
C LEU A 13 22.36 -65.74 38.55
N GLY A 14 21.53 -66.78 38.60
CA GLY A 14 20.99 -67.22 39.89
C GLY A 14 19.64 -66.66 40.34
N THR A 15 18.60 -67.42 40.01
CA THR A 15 17.28 -67.57 40.64
C THR A 15 17.12 -67.26 42.13
N ARG A 16 15.93 -66.75 42.50
CA ARG A 16 15.15 -67.25 43.66
C ARG A 16 13.67 -66.85 43.57
N ASP A 17 12.83 -67.89 43.51
CA ASP A 17 11.38 -67.91 43.69
C ASP A 17 10.98 -67.51 45.12
N LEU A 18 9.94 -66.69 45.27
CA LEU A 18 9.07 -66.68 46.45
C LEU A 18 7.63 -66.39 46.01
N ARG A 19 6.80 -67.44 46.04
CA ARG A 19 5.32 -67.35 46.01
C ARG A 19 4.81 -67.24 47.44
N ILE A 20 3.90 -66.29 47.70
CA ILE A 20 2.96 -66.34 48.83
C ILE A 20 1.55 -66.09 48.27
N ARG A 21 0.61 -66.93 48.73
CA ARG A 21 -0.80 -67.03 48.32
C ARG A 21 -1.70 -66.00 49.05
N ASP A 22 -2.85 -65.78 48.41
CA ASP A 22 -4.06 -65.02 48.75
C ASP A 22 -4.49 -64.98 50.22
N LEU A 23 -5.10 -63.85 50.63
CA LEU A 23 -6.26 -63.78 51.55
C LEU A 23 -7.00 -62.41 51.41
N GLY A 24 -8.31 -62.47 51.13
CA GLY A 24 -9.33 -61.72 51.89
C GLY A 24 -9.74 -60.29 51.48
N THR A 25 -10.83 -60.20 50.72
CA THR A 25 -12.00 -59.29 50.84
C THR A 25 -11.90 -57.95 51.61
N GLY A 26 -12.24 -56.85 50.93
CA GLY A 26 -12.64 -55.59 51.55
C GLY A 26 -13.12 -54.57 50.51
N ASP A 27 -14.43 -54.47 50.31
CA ASP A 27 -15.10 -53.44 49.53
C ASP A 27 -14.89 -52.06 50.17
N LEU A 28 -14.14 -51.18 49.50
CA LEU A 28 -14.07 -49.75 49.81
C LEU A 28 -13.97 -48.94 48.51
N GLY A 29 -15.14 -48.53 48.00
CA GLY A 29 -15.38 -47.18 47.51
C GLY A 29 -14.65 -46.73 46.24
N THR A 30 -15.21 -47.07 45.07
CA THR A 30 -14.92 -46.33 43.84
C THR A 30 -15.76 -45.05 43.77
N ARG A 31 -15.26 -43.96 44.39
CA ARG A 31 -15.71 -42.60 44.07
C ARG A 31 -14.60 -41.81 43.37
N ASN A 32 -14.96 -41.34 42.17
CA ASN A 32 -14.38 -40.21 41.43
C ASN A 32 -12.96 -40.35 40.85
N LEU A 33 -12.90 -40.87 39.63
CA LEU A 33 -11.91 -40.49 38.61
C LEU A 33 -12.63 -40.13 37.30
N ARG A 34 -13.43 -39.06 37.31
CA ARG A 34 -14.05 -38.48 36.10
C ARG A 34 -14.02 -36.94 36.06
N THR A 35 -13.08 -36.31 36.75
CA THR A 35 -13.00 -34.83 36.81
C THR A 35 -11.80 -34.22 36.09
N HIS A 36 -10.79 -35.00 35.67
CA HIS A 36 -9.59 -34.43 35.03
C HIS A 36 -9.63 -34.34 33.49
N GLU A 37 -10.49 -35.08 32.80
CA GLU A 37 -10.58 -35.03 31.33
C GLU A 37 -11.60 -34.01 30.77
N LEU A 38 -12.56 -33.56 31.59
CA LEU A 38 -13.59 -32.62 31.15
C LEU A 38 -13.08 -31.16 31.18
N GLY A 39 -12.16 -30.82 32.09
CA GLY A 39 -11.60 -29.47 32.19
C GLY A 39 -10.55 -29.13 31.12
N THR A 40 -9.79 -30.11 30.63
CA THR A 40 -8.71 -29.89 29.65
C THR A 40 -9.23 -29.72 28.22
N ARG A 41 -10.32 -30.40 27.84
CA ARG A 41 -11.00 -30.22 26.55
C ARG A 41 -11.72 -28.87 26.48
N ASP A 42 -12.42 -28.44 27.55
CA ASP A 42 -13.13 -27.16 27.58
C ASP A 42 -12.15 -25.97 27.61
N PHE A 43 -11.03 -26.08 28.33
CA PHE A 43 -9.96 -25.07 28.31
C PHE A 43 -9.30 -24.96 26.91
N ARG A 44 -8.88 -26.09 26.30
CA ARG A 44 -8.29 -26.08 24.95
C ARG A 44 -9.24 -25.53 23.89
N THR A 45 -10.53 -25.82 23.99
CA THR A 45 -11.54 -25.34 23.04
C THR A 45 -11.82 -23.85 23.22
N ARG A 46 -11.91 -23.36 24.47
CA ARG A 46 -12.04 -21.92 24.75
C ARG A 46 -10.80 -21.12 24.34
N THR A 47 -9.59 -21.64 24.60
CA THR A 47 -8.35 -21.00 24.15
C THR A 47 -8.27 -21.00 22.61
N ALA A 48 -8.63 -22.10 21.94
CA ALA A 48 -8.68 -22.17 20.49
C ALA A 48 -9.68 -21.17 19.89
N LEU A 49 -10.90 -21.07 20.44
CA LEU A 49 -11.93 -20.11 20.01
C LEU A 49 -11.51 -18.66 20.27
N LEU A 50 -10.86 -18.37 21.40
CA LEU A 50 -10.30 -17.04 21.69
C LEU A 50 -9.16 -16.69 20.73
N THR A 51 -8.26 -17.62 20.41
CA THR A 51 -7.21 -17.40 19.39
C THR A 51 -7.77 -17.22 18.00
N LEU A 52 -8.82 -17.96 17.62
CA LEU A 52 -9.50 -17.81 16.33
C LEU A 52 -10.22 -16.45 16.23
N GLY A 53 -10.90 -16.03 17.31
CA GLY A 53 -11.54 -14.73 17.41
C GLY A 53 -10.55 -13.56 17.35
N LEU A 54 -9.42 -13.66 18.06
CA LEU A 54 -8.38 -12.63 18.05
C LEU A 54 -7.65 -12.55 16.69
N ALA A 55 -7.37 -13.69 16.06
CA ALA A 55 -6.79 -13.73 14.71
C ALA A 55 -7.74 -13.11 13.67
N SER A 56 -9.05 -13.39 13.78
CA SER A 56 -10.07 -12.81 12.90
C SER A 56 -10.23 -11.30 13.08
N ALA A 57 -10.23 -10.82 14.32
CA ALA A 57 -10.26 -9.39 14.63
C ALA A 57 -9.00 -8.66 14.13
N THR A 58 -7.83 -9.27 14.26
CA THR A 58 -6.56 -8.72 13.77
C THR A 58 -6.53 -8.65 12.24
N ALA A 59 -6.99 -9.69 11.55
CA ALA A 59 -7.10 -9.70 10.10
C ALA A 59 -8.09 -8.64 9.58
N ALA A 60 -9.25 -8.51 10.23
CA ALA A 60 -10.24 -7.47 9.91
C ALA A 60 -9.66 -6.06 10.14
N ALA A 61 -9.00 -5.83 11.27
CA ALA A 61 -8.34 -4.56 11.56
C ALA A 61 -7.20 -4.24 10.59
N HIS A 62 -6.45 -5.25 10.13
CA HIS A 62 -5.40 -5.07 9.14
C HIS A 62 -5.96 -4.66 7.76
N ALA A 63 -7.05 -5.32 7.34
CA ALA A 63 -7.69 -5.10 6.04
C ALA A 63 -8.65 -3.89 6.02
N ALA A 64 -9.07 -3.36 7.17
CA ALA A 64 -10.05 -2.27 7.24
C ALA A 64 -9.74 -1.07 6.33
N PRO A 65 -8.48 -0.60 6.19
CA PRO A 65 -8.17 0.49 5.27
C PRO A 65 -8.41 0.17 3.79
N ALA A 66 -8.47 -1.11 3.39
CA ALA A 66 -8.78 -1.49 2.01
C ALA A 66 -10.21 -1.12 1.59
N VAL A 67 -11.12 -0.86 2.54
CA VAL A 67 -12.46 -0.31 2.25
C VAL A 67 -12.37 1.03 1.50
N SER A 68 -11.28 1.79 1.69
CA SER A 68 -11.03 3.04 0.95
C SER A 68 -10.77 2.83 -0.56
N ALA A 69 -10.63 1.59 -1.02
CA ALA A 69 -10.57 1.26 -2.45
C ALA A 69 -11.92 1.51 -3.15
N PHE A 70 -13.04 1.47 -2.43
CA PHE A 70 -14.34 1.77 -3.01
C PHE A 70 -14.55 3.29 -3.14
N GLY A 71 -14.30 3.79 -4.36
CA GLY A 71 -14.25 5.22 -4.70
C GLY A 71 -15.42 6.07 -4.17
N PRO A 72 -16.69 5.72 -4.42
CA PRO A 72 -17.83 6.53 -3.95
C PRO A 72 -17.88 6.69 -2.43
N LEU A 73 -17.56 5.63 -1.68
CA LEU A 73 -17.55 5.67 -0.22
C LEU A 73 -16.35 6.46 0.30
N ARG A 74 -15.15 6.24 -0.26
CA ARG A 74 -13.95 7.02 0.05
C ARG A 74 -14.19 8.51 -0.16
N ASN A 75 -14.70 8.89 -1.34
CA ASN A 75 -14.89 10.30 -1.71
C ASN A 75 -15.93 10.99 -0.80
N ARG A 76 -16.85 10.23 -0.19
CA ARG A 76 -17.84 10.78 0.74
C ARG A 76 -17.34 10.84 2.18
N LEU A 77 -16.69 9.78 2.68
CA LEU A 77 -16.35 9.63 4.09
C LEU A 77 -14.92 10.05 4.43
N MET A 78 -14.04 10.09 3.43
CA MET A 78 -12.60 10.28 3.61
C MET A 78 -12.06 11.34 2.63
N PRO A 79 -12.61 12.58 2.62
CA PRO A 79 -12.27 13.60 1.63
C PRO A 79 -10.77 13.92 1.57
N ARG A 80 -10.10 13.93 2.73
CA ARG A 80 -8.64 14.13 2.80
C ARG A 80 -7.86 13.01 2.10
N LEU A 81 -8.25 11.75 2.33
CA LEU A 81 -7.62 10.60 1.67
C LEU A 81 -7.94 10.59 0.17
N ALA A 82 -9.14 11.00 -0.24
CA ALA A 82 -9.51 11.12 -1.65
C ALA A 82 -8.76 12.25 -2.39
N GLY A 83 -8.02 13.11 -1.65
CA GLY A 83 -7.39 14.29 -2.21
C GLY A 83 -8.39 15.36 -2.63
N GLN A 84 -9.54 15.47 -1.95
CA GLN A 84 -10.50 16.52 -2.28
C GLN A 84 -10.02 17.90 -1.80
N GLY A 85 -10.11 18.88 -2.69
CA GLY A 85 -9.71 20.27 -2.45
C GLY A 85 -10.85 21.27 -2.59
N ARG A 86 -10.50 22.52 -2.89
CA ARG A 86 -11.46 23.60 -3.12
C ARG A 86 -12.31 23.33 -4.37
N PRO A 87 -13.62 23.63 -4.37
CA PRO A 87 -14.50 23.34 -5.50
C PRO A 87 -14.09 23.99 -6.84
N ASP A 88 -13.32 25.06 -6.81
CA ASP A 88 -12.81 25.80 -7.97
C ASP A 88 -11.44 25.29 -8.46
N HIS A 89 -10.87 24.24 -7.86
CA HIS A 89 -9.58 23.69 -8.24
C HIS A 89 -9.69 22.20 -8.63
N VAL A 90 -8.86 21.75 -9.56
CA VAL A 90 -8.63 20.34 -9.89
C VAL A 90 -7.14 20.02 -9.74
N ALA A 91 -6.82 19.04 -8.91
CA ALA A 91 -5.44 18.56 -8.80
C ALA A 91 -5.13 17.59 -9.95
N LEU A 92 -4.17 17.95 -10.81
CA LEU A 92 -3.67 17.09 -11.88
C LEU A 92 -2.49 16.27 -11.35
N THR A 93 -2.59 14.94 -11.43
CA THR A 93 -1.56 14.06 -10.88
C THR A 93 -1.16 12.95 -11.85
N PHE A 94 0.12 12.58 -11.82
CA PHE A 94 0.71 11.52 -12.63
C PHE A 94 1.42 10.50 -11.73
N ASP A 95 1.15 9.22 -11.92
CA ASP A 95 1.83 8.12 -11.22
C ASP A 95 2.88 7.45 -12.12
N ASP A 96 3.76 6.70 -11.47
CA ASP A 96 4.79 5.77 -11.98
C ASP A 96 6.13 6.35 -12.40
N GLY A 97 6.22 7.57 -12.91
CA GLY A 97 7.49 8.15 -13.37
C GLY A 97 8.62 8.23 -12.33
N PRO A 98 9.78 8.81 -12.68
CA PRO A 98 10.08 9.46 -13.95
C PRO A 98 10.73 8.49 -14.94
N ASP A 99 10.27 8.55 -16.19
CA ASP A 99 10.77 7.74 -17.30
C ASP A 99 11.34 8.65 -18.40
N HIS A 100 12.60 8.41 -18.79
CA HIS A 100 13.29 9.20 -19.81
C HIS A 100 12.59 9.18 -21.17
N LEU A 101 11.79 8.16 -21.47
CA LEU A 101 11.10 8.04 -22.75
C LEU A 101 9.81 8.86 -22.82
N SER A 102 9.10 9.04 -21.70
CA SER A 102 7.75 9.58 -21.71
C SER A 102 7.64 10.88 -20.91
N THR A 103 8.14 10.94 -19.68
CA THR A 103 8.01 12.11 -18.78
C THR A 103 8.42 13.44 -19.42
N PRO A 104 9.50 13.55 -20.23
CA PRO A 104 9.86 14.82 -20.89
C PRO A 104 8.77 15.36 -21.83
N HIS A 105 7.92 14.51 -22.41
CA HIS A 105 6.79 14.96 -23.23
C HIS A 105 5.70 15.61 -22.39
N PHE A 106 5.45 15.10 -21.19
CA PHE A 106 4.49 15.68 -20.25
C PHE A 106 4.97 17.02 -19.74
N LEU A 107 6.25 17.13 -19.34
CA LEU A 107 6.84 18.39 -18.89
C LEU A 107 6.72 19.49 -19.95
N ARG A 108 7.05 19.20 -21.21
CA ARG A 108 6.90 20.16 -22.32
C ARG A 108 5.44 20.59 -22.52
N LEU A 109 4.50 19.64 -22.54
CA LEU A 109 3.08 19.97 -22.72
C LEU A 109 2.54 20.83 -21.57
N LEU A 110 2.93 20.51 -20.33
CA LEU A 110 2.52 21.26 -19.16
C LEU A 110 3.10 22.68 -19.16
N ASP A 111 4.37 22.83 -19.55
CA ASP A 111 5.03 24.14 -19.73
C ASP A 111 4.35 24.98 -20.81
N ASP A 112 4.09 24.40 -21.99
CA ASP A 112 3.36 25.04 -23.10
C ASP A 112 1.96 25.53 -22.68
N ARG A 113 1.36 24.86 -21.69
CA ARG A 113 0.04 25.20 -21.13
C ARG A 113 0.10 26.08 -19.88
N GLY A 114 1.29 26.36 -19.34
CA GLY A 114 1.47 27.08 -18.08
C GLY A 114 0.86 26.36 -16.87
N VAL A 115 0.76 25.03 -16.91
CA VAL A 115 0.11 24.21 -15.87
C VAL A 115 1.16 23.46 -15.04
N ARG A 116 0.98 23.46 -13.72
CA ARG A 116 1.77 22.63 -12.79
C ARG A 116 0.93 21.44 -12.34
N ALA A 117 1.59 20.39 -11.86
CA ALA A 117 0.97 19.10 -11.53
C ALA A 117 1.75 18.41 -10.40
N THR A 118 1.19 17.35 -9.82
CA THR A 118 1.90 16.49 -8.87
C THR A 118 2.33 15.18 -9.54
N PHE A 119 3.61 14.84 -9.46
CA PHE A 119 4.15 13.57 -9.95
C PHE A 119 4.46 12.65 -8.76
N PHE A 120 3.75 11.54 -8.66
CA PHE A 120 4.01 10.47 -7.71
C PHE A 120 5.05 9.51 -8.31
N LEU A 121 6.30 9.66 -7.86
CA LEU A 121 7.43 8.96 -8.43
C LEU A 121 7.69 7.63 -7.73
N LEU A 122 8.01 6.61 -8.52
CA LEU A 122 8.57 5.36 -8.02
C LEU A 122 10.06 5.54 -7.73
N GLY A 123 10.50 5.15 -6.53
CA GLY A 123 11.92 5.21 -6.16
C GLY A 123 12.81 4.40 -7.11
N SER A 124 12.33 3.24 -7.58
CA SER A 124 13.04 2.43 -8.57
C SER A 124 13.19 3.10 -9.95
N MET A 125 12.32 4.05 -10.30
CA MET A 125 12.43 4.86 -11.52
C MET A 125 13.34 6.06 -11.26
N ALA A 126 13.15 6.75 -10.14
CA ALA A 126 13.93 7.93 -9.75
C ALA A 126 15.44 7.61 -9.62
N VAL A 127 15.81 6.43 -9.13
CA VAL A 127 17.23 6.03 -9.03
C VAL A 127 17.91 5.90 -10.40
N ARG A 128 17.14 5.61 -11.46
CA ARG A 128 17.64 5.51 -12.84
C ARG A 128 17.65 6.87 -13.56
N SER A 129 16.90 7.83 -13.02
CA SER A 129 16.64 9.11 -13.65
C SER A 129 16.68 10.27 -12.64
N PRO A 130 17.72 10.40 -11.79
CA PRO A 130 17.73 11.40 -10.71
C PRO A 130 17.79 12.84 -11.26
N GLY A 131 18.40 13.03 -12.44
CA GLY A 131 18.37 14.32 -13.15
C GLY A 131 16.95 14.72 -13.53
N LEU A 132 16.17 13.78 -14.07
CA LEU A 132 14.79 14.03 -14.50
C LEU A 132 13.87 14.29 -13.30
N ALA A 133 14.07 13.63 -12.16
CA ALA A 133 13.36 13.96 -10.92
C ALA A 133 13.63 15.42 -10.49
N ARG A 134 14.89 15.88 -10.58
CA ARG A 134 15.25 17.28 -10.32
C ARG A 134 14.65 18.24 -11.35
N GLU A 135 14.58 17.85 -12.63
CA GLU A 135 13.94 18.65 -13.67
C GLU A 135 12.44 18.84 -13.42
N ILE A 136 11.71 17.80 -12.99
CA ILE A 136 10.30 17.90 -12.59
C ILE A 136 10.13 18.94 -11.48
N ALA A 137 10.95 18.87 -10.44
CA ALA A 137 10.90 19.82 -9.33
C ALA A 137 11.30 21.24 -9.76
N ALA A 138 12.35 21.39 -10.56
CA ALA A 138 12.84 22.68 -11.07
C ALA A 138 11.83 23.38 -12.00
N ALA A 139 11.03 22.61 -12.74
CA ALA A 139 9.89 23.13 -13.51
C ALA A 139 8.69 23.55 -12.64
N GLY A 140 8.82 23.45 -11.31
CA GLY A 140 7.81 23.88 -10.36
C GLY A 140 6.66 22.89 -10.22
N HIS A 141 6.79 21.64 -10.63
CA HIS A 141 5.83 20.59 -10.29
C HIS A 141 5.99 20.15 -8.84
N GLU A 142 4.99 19.50 -8.27
CA GLU A 142 5.11 18.85 -6.95
C GLU A 142 5.61 17.42 -7.14
N VAL A 143 6.63 17.01 -6.40
CA VAL A 143 7.10 15.63 -6.40
C VAL A 143 6.61 14.93 -5.14
N ALA A 144 6.01 13.76 -5.33
CA ALA A 144 5.44 12.91 -4.29
C ALA A 144 5.93 11.47 -4.44
N LEU A 145 5.71 10.64 -3.43
CA LEU A 145 6.18 9.26 -3.39
C LEU A 145 5.11 8.26 -3.87
N HIS A 146 5.49 7.31 -4.74
CA HIS A 146 4.64 6.17 -5.14
C HIS A 146 5.15 4.81 -4.63
N GLY A 147 6.04 4.84 -3.63
CA GLY A 147 6.76 3.67 -3.11
C GLY A 147 8.04 3.41 -3.89
N TRP A 148 8.64 2.22 -3.70
CA TRP A 148 9.87 1.85 -4.39
C TRP A 148 9.62 1.10 -5.70
N ALA A 149 8.94 -0.05 -5.63
CA ALA A 149 8.84 -1.02 -6.74
C ALA A 149 7.40 -1.36 -7.17
N HIS A 150 6.43 -0.46 -6.93
CA HIS A 150 5.03 -0.63 -7.30
C HIS A 150 4.43 -1.99 -6.89
N ARG A 151 4.75 -2.47 -5.69
CA ARG A 151 4.26 -3.76 -5.18
C ARG A 151 2.90 -3.60 -4.50
N PRO A 152 2.01 -4.59 -4.61
CA PRO A 152 0.74 -4.57 -3.88
C PRO A 152 0.99 -4.67 -2.37
N LEU A 153 0.89 -3.54 -1.67
CA LEU A 153 1.21 -3.43 -0.25
C LEU A 153 0.40 -4.37 0.67
N PRO A 154 -0.88 -4.69 0.41
CA PRO A 154 -1.62 -5.67 1.21
C PRO A 154 -1.04 -7.09 1.19
N LEU A 155 -0.23 -7.42 0.18
CA LEU A 155 0.42 -8.73 0.07
C LEU A 155 1.82 -8.73 0.69
N ARG A 156 2.20 -7.66 1.39
CA ARG A 156 3.52 -7.48 1.97
C ARG A 156 3.44 -7.54 3.49
N HIS A 157 4.48 -8.11 4.10
CA HIS A 157 4.67 -8.00 5.54
C HIS A 157 4.77 -6.51 5.94
N PRO A 158 4.16 -6.06 7.05
CA PRO A 158 4.14 -4.64 7.43
C PRO A 158 5.51 -3.96 7.44
N ARG A 159 6.54 -4.63 7.99
CA ARG A 159 7.93 -4.12 7.95
C ARG A 159 8.44 -3.94 6.52
N ALA A 160 8.17 -4.89 5.64
CA ALA A 160 8.59 -4.81 4.25
C ALA A 160 7.86 -3.73 3.45
N ALA A 161 6.61 -3.41 3.81
CA ALA A 161 5.92 -2.24 3.26
C ALA A 161 6.53 -0.94 3.78
N ARG A 162 6.82 -0.86 5.07
CA ARG A 162 7.50 0.29 5.68
C ARG A 162 8.87 0.55 5.05
N ASP A 163 9.67 -0.48 4.85
CA ASP A 163 11.01 -0.35 4.26
C ASP A 163 10.96 0.04 2.78
N ASP A 164 9.93 -0.40 2.04
CA ASP A 164 9.68 0.03 0.65
C ASP A 164 9.40 1.54 0.59
N LEU A 165 8.53 2.03 1.49
CA LEU A 165 8.21 3.46 1.59
C LEU A 165 9.43 4.29 2.03
N ALA A 166 10.12 3.86 3.10
CA ALA A 166 11.28 4.57 3.63
C ALA A 166 12.38 4.70 2.57
N ARG A 167 12.68 3.60 1.87
CA ARG A 167 13.69 3.60 0.82
C ARG A 167 13.37 4.58 -0.32
N GLY A 168 12.10 4.62 -0.76
CA GLY A 168 11.68 5.55 -1.80
C GLY A 168 11.71 7.01 -1.32
N ARG A 169 11.25 7.27 -0.10
CA ARG A 169 11.29 8.59 0.53
C ARG A 169 12.72 9.11 0.65
N ASP A 170 13.63 8.29 1.19
CA ASP A 170 15.03 8.67 1.46
C ASP A 170 15.76 8.97 0.16
N LEU A 171 15.57 8.14 -0.87
CA LEU A 171 16.11 8.41 -2.19
C LEU A 171 15.61 9.77 -2.75
N LEU A 172 14.31 10.03 -2.67
CA LEU A 172 13.77 11.29 -3.17
C LEU A 172 14.27 12.49 -2.35
N ALA A 173 14.44 12.33 -1.04
CA ALA A 173 15.06 13.34 -0.19
C ALA A 173 16.49 13.65 -0.63
N ASP A 174 17.30 12.62 -0.88
CA ASP A 174 18.68 12.77 -1.35
C ASP A 174 18.75 13.45 -2.73
N VAL A 175 17.82 13.12 -3.63
CA VAL A 175 17.79 13.65 -5.00
C VAL A 175 17.27 15.09 -5.06
N LEU A 176 16.30 15.44 -4.23
CA LEU A 176 15.58 16.73 -4.29
C LEU A 176 16.03 17.73 -3.22
N GLY A 177 16.78 17.29 -2.22
CA GLY A 177 17.21 18.10 -1.07
C GLY A 177 16.18 18.17 0.06
N GLU A 178 14.96 17.70 -0.17
CA GLU A 178 13.90 17.61 0.84
C GLU A 178 13.03 16.36 0.63
N PRO A 179 12.53 15.73 1.72
CA PRO A 179 11.72 14.54 1.59
C PRO A 179 10.33 14.86 1.01
N PRO A 180 9.77 13.99 0.14
CA PRO A 180 8.39 14.15 -0.31
C PRO A 180 7.43 13.99 0.87
N ARG A 181 6.38 14.82 0.90
CA ARG A 181 5.35 14.80 1.95
C ARG A 181 4.16 13.91 1.62
N LEU A 182 3.84 13.78 0.34
CA LEU A 182 2.68 13.03 -0.13
C LEU A 182 3.10 11.63 -0.56
N PHE A 183 2.21 10.67 -0.31
CA PHE A 183 2.35 9.30 -0.75
C PHE A 183 1.07 8.81 -1.41
N ARG A 184 1.18 8.10 -2.54
CA ARG A 184 0.05 7.36 -3.11
C ARG A 184 0.40 5.88 -3.13
N PRO A 185 -0.41 5.00 -2.51
CA PRO A 185 -0.13 3.57 -2.56
C PRO A 185 -0.39 3.00 -3.96
N PRO A 186 0.48 2.11 -4.47
CA PRO A 186 0.22 1.33 -5.68
C PRO A 186 -1.17 0.68 -5.64
N TYR A 187 -1.88 0.73 -6.77
CA TYR A 187 -3.25 0.23 -6.93
C TYR A 187 -4.31 0.90 -6.03
N GLY A 188 -3.96 1.97 -5.30
CA GLY A 188 -4.83 2.60 -4.32
C GLY A 188 -5.12 1.75 -3.08
N LEU A 189 -4.33 0.70 -2.85
CA LEU A 189 -4.57 -0.27 -1.78
C LEU A 189 -3.66 -0.04 -0.57
N MET A 190 -4.28 0.09 0.59
CA MET A 190 -3.60 0.32 1.86
C MET A 190 -4.05 -0.67 2.93
N THR A 191 -3.16 -0.92 3.89
CA THR A 191 -3.45 -1.67 5.11
C THR A 191 -3.20 -0.81 6.33
N THR A 192 -3.57 -1.31 7.51
CA THR A 192 -3.22 -0.63 8.77
C THR A 192 -1.71 -0.54 8.96
N GLY A 193 -0.95 -1.55 8.51
CA GLY A 193 0.51 -1.50 8.54
C GLY A 193 1.07 -0.39 7.66
N THR A 194 0.53 -0.23 6.45
CA THR A 194 0.91 0.88 5.55
C THR A 194 0.54 2.23 6.15
N HIS A 195 -0.64 2.37 6.76
CA HIS A 195 -1.05 3.61 7.41
C HIS A 195 -0.11 4.00 8.56
N LEU A 196 0.29 3.05 9.40
CA LEU A 196 1.26 3.28 10.47
C LEU A 196 2.63 3.64 9.92
N ALA A 197 3.09 2.98 8.85
CA ALA A 197 4.33 3.34 8.17
C ALA A 197 4.29 4.78 7.63
N CYS A 198 3.18 5.21 7.03
CA CYS A 198 3.04 6.61 6.60
C CYS A 198 3.19 7.59 7.78
N ARG A 199 2.62 7.27 8.95
CA ARG A 199 2.74 8.13 10.14
C ARG A 199 4.16 8.15 10.71
N GLU A 200 4.86 7.02 10.71
CA GLU A 200 6.26 6.93 11.14
C GLU A 200 7.19 7.73 10.23
N LEU A 201 6.89 7.78 8.93
CA LEU A 201 7.73 8.38 7.90
C LEU A 201 7.31 9.82 7.54
N ASP A 202 6.35 10.41 8.26
CA ASP A 202 5.74 11.73 8.00
C ASP A 202 5.16 11.89 6.58
N LEU A 203 4.62 10.79 6.03
CA LEU A 203 3.93 10.76 4.74
C LEU A 203 2.42 10.89 4.91
N VAL A 204 1.81 11.70 4.04
CA VAL A 204 0.36 11.84 3.95
C VAL A 204 -0.16 11.02 2.77
N PRO A 205 -0.97 9.96 3.01
CA PRO A 205 -1.55 9.18 1.93
C PRO A 205 -2.64 9.98 1.19
N VAL A 206 -2.56 10.03 -0.14
CA VAL A 206 -3.52 10.68 -1.03
C VAL A 206 -3.86 9.77 -2.21
N LEU A 207 -5.15 9.57 -2.45
CA LEU A 207 -5.71 8.82 -3.58
C LEU A 207 -6.21 9.81 -4.65
N TRP A 208 -7.39 9.55 -5.20
CA TRP A 208 -7.98 10.35 -6.26
C TRP A 208 -9.50 10.35 -6.15
N THR A 209 -10.16 11.25 -6.85
CA THR A 209 -11.63 11.24 -7.01
C THR A 209 -12.06 10.79 -8.41
N ALA A 210 -11.21 11.02 -9.40
CA ALA A 210 -11.42 10.67 -10.79
C ALA A 210 -10.13 10.05 -11.37
N TRP A 211 -10.26 9.12 -12.30
CA TRP A 211 -9.13 8.49 -12.97
C TRP A 211 -9.38 8.36 -14.47
N GLY A 212 -8.32 8.16 -15.26
CA GLY A 212 -8.44 8.04 -16.72
C GLY A 212 -8.61 6.62 -17.25
N GLU A 213 -8.33 5.59 -16.44
CA GLU A 213 -8.12 4.21 -16.94
C GLU A 213 -7.10 4.14 -18.09
N ASP A 214 -6.15 5.07 -18.07
CA ASP A 214 -5.19 5.34 -19.13
C ASP A 214 -4.13 4.25 -19.25
N TRP A 215 -3.85 3.50 -18.18
CA TRP A 215 -2.94 2.35 -18.15
C TRP A 215 -3.35 1.15 -19.02
N ARG A 216 -4.58 1.15 -19.56
CA ARG A 216 -5.10 0.01 -20.33
C ARG A 216 -4.57 0.03 -21.77
N ALA A 217 -4.26 -1.15 -22.32
CA ALA A 217 -3.79 -1.30 -23.71
C ALA A 217 -4.74 -0.73 -24.77
N ARG A 218 -6.05 -0.67 -24.47
CA ARG A 218 -7.09 -0.14 -25.37
C ARG A 218 -7.47 1.32 -25.08
N ALA A 219 -6.79 1.97 -24.15
CA ALA A 219 -7.05 3.38 -23.85
C ALA A 219 -6.73 4.24 -25.07
N THR A 220 -7.57 5.25 -25.30
CA THR A 220 -7.39 6.28 -26.33
C THR A 220 -7.48 7.64 -25.66
N PRO A 221 -6.93 8.71 -26.27
CA PRO A 221 -7.10 10.07 -25.75
C PRO A 221 -8.56 10.43 -25.42
N ARG A 222 -9.49 10.00 -26.28
CA ARG A 222 -10.92 10.21 -26.06
C ARG A 222 -11.46 9.42 -24.89
N SER A 223 -11.16 8.13 -24.77
CA SER A 223 -11.68 7.31 -23.67
C SER A 223 -11.14 7.78 -22.32
N VAL A 224 -9.88 8.21 -22.27
CA VAL A 224 -9.25 8.78 -21.07
C VAL A 224 -9.98 10.06 -20.66
N HIS A 225 -10.18 10.99 -21.60
CA HIS A 225 -10.96 12.19 -21.37
C HIS A 225 -12.38 11.88 -20.85
N ASP A 226 -13.12 11.02 -21.54
CA ASP A 226 -14.52 10.71 -21.21
C ASP A 226 -14.63 10.03 -19.83
N THR A 227 -13.67 9.17 -19.47
CA THR A 227 -13.61 8.49 -18.17
C THR A 227 -13.33 9.47 -17.02
N VAL A 228 -12.33 10.36 -17.18
CA VAL A 228 -12.05 11.41 -16.19
C VAL A 228 -13.29 12.27 -16.00
N MET A 229 -13.88 12.77 -17.09
CA MET A 229 -15.00 13.71 -17.02
C MET A 229 -16.32 13.10 -16.53
N GLY A 230 -16.49 11.77 -16.62
CA GLY A 230 -17.66 11.09 -16.05
C GLY A 230 -17.74 11.21 -14.52
N SER A 231 -16.58 11.17 -13.85
CA SER A 231 -16.49 11.15 -12.38
C SER A 231 -15.96 12.45 -11.77
N LEU A 232 -15.19 13.24 -12.51
CA LEU A 232 -14.57 14.46 -12.00
C LEU A 232 -15.62 15.51 -11.64
N ARG A 233 -15.44 16.13 -10.48
CA ARG A 233 -16.17 17.29 -9.99
C ARG A 233 -15.16 18.33 -9.51
N GLY A 234 -15.60 19.57 -9.35
CA GLY A 234 -14.79 20.63 -8.74
C GLY A 234 -14.26 20.19 -7.36
N GLY A 235 -13.00 20.51 -7.07
CA GLY A 235 -12.29 19.98 -5.89
C GLY A 235 -11.80 18.55 -6.03
N GLY A 236 -11.76 18.01 -7.24
CA GLY A 236 -11.33 16.65 -7.50
C GLY A 236 -9.82 16.51 -7.77
N THR A 237 -9.28 15.35 -7.41
CA THR A 237 -7.94 14.89 -7.82
C THR A 237 -8.07 13.90 -8.97
N VAL A 238 -7.35 14.18 -10.06
CA VAL A 238 -7.28 13.37 -11.28
C VAL A 238 -6.05 12.47 -11.23
N LEU A 239 -6.26 11.15 -11.31
CA LEU A 239 -5.21 10.14 -11.49
C LEU A 239 -4.99 9.81 -12.97
N LEU A 240 -3.77 10.00 -13.42
CA LEU A 240 -3.22 9.59 -14.73
C LEU A 240 -1.80 9.03 -14.53
N HIS A 241 -1.17 8.55 -15.60
CA HIS A 241 0.18 7.97 -15.57
C HIS A 241 1.06 8.62 -16.66
N ASP A 242 2.26 9.07 -16.28
CA ASP A 242 3.22 9.65 -17.23
C ASP A 242 4.20 8.61 -17.80
N SER A 243 4.21 7.40 -17.24
CA SER A 243 5.00 6.25 -17.68
C SER A 243 4.10 5.02 -17.91
N ASP A 244 4.59 4.07 -18.70
CA ASP A 244 3.97 2.76 -18.88
C ASP A 244 4.72 1.63 -18.13
N CYS A 245 5.67 1.95 -17.24
CA CYS A 245 6.54 0.96 -16.60
C CYS A 245 5.82 -0.06 -15.70
N THR A 246 4.59 0.26 -15.25
CA THR A 246 3.71 -0.65 -14.51
C THR A 246 2.40 -0.96 -15.26
N SER A 247 2.29 -0.46 -16.49
CA SER A 247 1.06 -0.37 -17.27
C SER A 247 1.22 -1.03 -18.65
N ALA A 248 0.18 -0.98 -19.50
CA ALA A 248 0.31 -1.51 -20.86
C ALA A 248 1.31 -0.69 -21.68
N THR A 249 2.21 -1.35 -22.41
CA THR A 249 3.21 -0.68 -23.24
C THR A 249 2.57 0.34 -24.20
N GLY A 250 3.10 1.57 -24.20
CA GLY A 250 2.63 2.70 -24.97
C GLY A 250 1.43 3.46 -24.37
N SER A 251 0.90 3.04 -23.22
CA SER A 251 -0.31 3.62 -22.61
C SER A 251 -0.20 5.11 -22.33
N TRP A 252 1.00 5.60 -21.96
CA TRP A 252 1.27 7.02 -21.69
C TRP A 252 0.91 7.94 -22.88
N ARG A 253 0.87 7.41 -24.11
CA ARG A 253 0.46 8.18 -25.31
C ARG A 253 -1.03 8.54 -25.27
N ALA A 254 -1.87 7.66 -24.73
CA ALA A 254 -3.28 7.95 -24.54
C ALA A 254 -3.48 9.08 -23.53
N THR A 255 -2.71 9.05 -22.43
CA THR A 255 -2.67 10.11 -21.43
C THR A 255 -2.22 11.44 -22.03
N LEU A 256 -1.06 11.46 -22.68
CA LEU A 256 -0.50 12.67 -23.28
C LEU A 256 -1.44 13.29 -24.32
N GLY A 257 -2.07 12.45 -25.16
CA GLY A 257 -3.04 12.93 -26.15
C GLY A 257 -4.35 13.44 -25.56
N ALA A 258 -4.74 13.00 -24.34
CA ALA A 258 -5.95 13.46 -23.67
C ALA A 258 -5.77 14.82 -22.97
N LEU A 259 -4.54 15.13 -22.54
CA LEU A 259 -4.24 16.30 -21.70
C LEU A 259 -4.73 17.63 -22.31
N PRO A 260 -4.49 17.96 -23.60
CA PRO A 260 -4.95 19.23 -24.16
C PRO A 260 -6.45 19.44 -23.95
N ARG A 261 -7.24 18.42 -24.30
CA ARG A 261 -8.70 18.48 -24.20
C ARG A 261 -9.18 18.49 -22.75
N LEU A 262 -8.52 17.77 -21.85
CA LEU A 262 -8.82 17.81 -20.42
C LEU A 262 -8.61 19.21 -19.86
N LEU A 263 -7.45 19.83 -20.13
CA LEU A 263 -7.12 21.17 -19.66
C LEU A 263 -8.10 22.23 -20.22
N ASP A 264 -8.44 22.16 -21.50
CA ASP A 264 -9.46 23.04 -22.10
C ASP A 264 -10.82 22.87 -21.41
N THR A 265 -11.16 21.64 -21.07
CA THR A 265 -12.42 21.28 -20.41
C THR A 265 -12.46 21.73 -18.94
N PHE A 266 -11.33 21.70 -18.24
CA PHE A 266 -11.20 22.22 -16.87
C PHE A 266 -11.35 23.75 -16.88
N ALA A 267 -10.64 24.44 -17.78
CA ALA A 267 -10.73 25.88 -17.95
C ALA A 267 -12.16 26.33 -18.32
N ALA A 268 -12.83 25.64 -19.25
CA ALA A 268 -14.22 25.93 -19.63
C ALA A 268 -15.22 25.73 -18.48
N ARG A 269 -14.88 24.90 -17.48
CA ARG A 269 -15.67 24.72 -16.25
C ARG A 269 -15.29 25.70 -15.13
N GLY A 270 -14.33 26.59 -15.38
CA GLY A 270 -13.83 27.54 -14.38
C GLY A 270 -12.99 26.89 -13.28
N TRP A 271 -12.38 25.73 -13.55
CA TRP A 271 -11.51 25.05 -12.59
C TRP A 271 -10.05 25.44 -12.80
N GLU A 272 -9.43 26.02 -11.77
CA GLU A 272 -7.98 26.16 -11.66
C GLU A 272 -7.34 24.77 -11.67
N THR A 273 -6.30 24.57 -12.49
CA THR A 273 -5.58 23.29 -12.56
C THR A 273 -4.19 23.43 -11.99
N GLY A 274 -3.82 22.54 -11.07
CA GLY A 274 -2.56 22.64 -10.36
C GLY A 274 -2.15 21.38 -9.61
N PRO A 275 -1.05 21.43 -8.85
CA PRO A 275 -0.62 20.36 -7.97
C PRO A 275 -1.49 20.25 -6.70
N LEU A 276 -1.37 19.14 -5.99
CA LEU A 276 -2.05 18.85 -4.73
C LEU A 276 -1.71 19.85 -3.61
N ARG A 277 -0.47 20.36 -3.53
CA ARG A 277 -0.10 21.42 -2.57
C ARG A 277 -0.95 22.70 -2.71
N ASP A 278 -1.41 23.01 -3.92
CA ASP A 278 -2.22 24.21 -4.21
C ASP A 278 -3.72 23.92 -4.10
N HIS A 279 -4.10 22.64 -4.04
CA HIS A 279 -5.49 22.17 -4.12
C HIS A 279 -6.37 22.63 -2.95
N GLY A 280 -5.77 22.90 -1.78
CA GLY A 280 -6.43 23.38 -0.57
C GLY A 280 -7.55 22.47 -0.07
N GLY A 281 -7.25 21.59 0.91
CA GLY A 281 -8.27 20.67 1.46
C GLY A 281 -9.40 21.36 2.26
N PRO A 282 -10.42 20.60 2.72
CA PRO A 282 -11.60 21.11 3.46
C PRO A 282 -11.31 21.78 4.82
N SER A 283 -10.04 21.96 5.17
CA SER A 283 -9.55 22.47 6.45
C SER A 283 -8.21 23.16 6.22
N GLY A 284 -8.24 24.23 5.41
CA GLY A 284 -7.12 24.96 4.78
C GLY A 284 -5.89 25.37 5.64
N GLY A 285 -5.77 24.93 6.89
CA GLY A 285 -4.66 25.24 7.79
C GLY A 285 -3.45 24.31 7.68
N ARG A 286 -3.59 22.97 7.66
CA ARG A 286 -2.41 22.10 7.77
C ARG A 286 -1.57 22.03 6.50
N GLN A 287 -2.18 22.00 5.32
CA GLN A 287 -1.43 21.92 4.06
C GLN A 287 -0.64 23.23 3.78
N ARG A 288 -1.18 24.39 4.18
CA ARG A 288 -0.45 25.68 4.11
C ARG A 288 0.61 25.84 5.20
N ALA A 289 0.31 25.44 6.44
CA ALA A 289 1.25 25.54 7.57
C ALA A 289 2.54 24.72 7.42
N PHE A 290 2.61 23.83 6.42
CA PHE A 290 3.77 23.00 6.15
C PHE A 290 4.65 23.49 4.98
N TYR A 291 4.17 24.46 4.20
CA TYR A 291 4.89 25.10 3.09
C TYR A 291 5.19 26.60 3.38
N SER A 292 4.89 27.06 4.61
CA SER A 292 5.20 28.41 5.09
C SER A 292 6.24 28.34 6.20
N GLU A 293 7.50 28.16 5.83
CA GLU A 293 8.68 28.68 6.53
C GLU A 293 9.64 29.27 5.49
#